data_AF-A0A2W4JY40-F1
#
_entry.id   AF-A0A2W4JY40-F1
#
_cell.length_a   1.000
_cell.length_b   1.000
_cell.length_c   1.000
_cell.angle_alpha   90.00
_cell.angle_beta   90.00
_cell.angle_gamma   90.00
#
_symmetry.space_group_name_H-M   'P 1'
#
loop_
_entity.id
_entity.type
_entity.pdbx_description
1 polymer ?
#
loop_
_entity_poly.entity_id
_entity_poly.type
_entity_poly.pdbx_seq_one_letter_code
_entity_poly.pdbx_strand_id
1 'polypeptide(L)'
;MSVNKIFSYLICLFTIGVIILSANAEFFKDVVFVLAGPDRLVPIYRVQTDEKKIAISFDAAWGADKTERLLEILKKYNVKTTFFLVKMWMDKYPDMTKLIAQEGHEIGNHSATHPRMGSLSKQQIIEEIKSTHDKIKELTGQDCKLFRPPFGDYSNTLIETAEELGYYVIQWDVDSLDWKDLSASAIYSRVVNQVKPGSIVLFHNNGKNTPEAVDIILKELTGRGYQIVPVSELLLKGDYYVDKNTGEMRRK
;
A
#
# COMPACT_ATOMS: atom_id res chain seq x y z
N MET A 1 22.66 -27.38 58.01
CA MET A 1 22.81 -25.97 57.59
C MET A 1 21.65 -25.18 58.19
N SER A 2 21.90 -24.12 58.98
CA SER A 2 20.80 -23.40 59.65
C SER A 2 19.95 -22.63 58.62
N VAL A 3 18.64 -22.57 58.87
CA VAL A 3 17.63 -21.92 58.01
C VAL A 3 18.02 -20.49 57.61
N ASN A 4 18.74 -19.78 58.49
CA ASN A 4 19.23 -18.42 58.24
C ASN A 4 20.26 -18.34 57.10
N LYS A 5 21.11 -19.36 56.91
CA LYS A 5 22.06 -19.35 55.79
C LYS A 5 21.34 -19.49 54.45
N ILE A 6 20.33 -20.36 54.37
CA ILE A 6 19.54 -20.56 53.15
C ILE A 6 18.79 -19.29 52.78
N PHE A 7 18.22 -18.59 53.76
CA PHE A 7 17.53 -17.32 53.54
C PHE A 7 18.46 -16.20 53.06
N SER A 8 19.68 -16.08 53.64
CA SER A 8 20.70 -15.16 53.14
C SER A 8 21.16 -15.46 51.72
N TYR A 9 21.29 -16.74 51.35
CA TYR A 9 21.65 -17.13 49.97
C TYR A 9 20.54 -16.77 48.97
N LEU A 10 19.27 -16.96 49.34
CA LEU A 10 18.13 -16.60 48.49
C LEU A 10 18.02 -15.08 48.28
N ILE A 11 18.27 -14.29 49.33
CA ILE A 11 18.30 -12.82 49.23
C ILE A 11 19.47 -12.38 48.33
N CYS A 12 20.66 -12.96 48.48
CA CYS A 12 21.80 -12.65 47.62
C CYS A 12 21.56 -13.03 46.15
N LEU A 13 20.94 -14.18 45.87
CA LEU A 13 20.60 -14.58 44.50
C LEU A 13 19.55 -13.66 43.88
N PHE A 14 18.57 -13.21 44.67
CA PHE A 14 17.56 -12.26 44.22
C PHE A 14 18.16 -10.88 43.96
N THR A 15 19.03 -10.37 44.83
CA THR A 15 19.69 -9.07 44.63
C THR A 15 20.68 -9.11 43.47
N ILE A 16 21.43 -10.20 43.29
CA ILE A 16 22.29 -10.39 42.11
C ILE A 16 21.43 -10.45 40.83
N GLY A 17 20.28 -11.14 40.86
CA GLY A 17 19.34 -11.16 39.74
C GLY A 17 18.78 -9.78 39.39
N VAL A 18 18.42 -8.98 40.40
CA VAL A 18 17.95 -7.59 40.22
C VAL A 18 19.08 -6.69 39.71
N ILE A 19 20.31 -6.87 40.19
CA ILE A 19 21.48 -6.11 39.73
C ILE A 19 21.80 -6.45 38.27
N ILE A 20 21.75 -7.73 37.88
CA ILE A 20 21.96 -8.18 36.48
C ILE A 20 20.86 -7.63 35.56
N LEU A 21 19.60 -7.61 36.01
CA LEU A 21 18.49 -6.98 35.29
C LEU A 21 18.67 -5.46 35.15
N SER A 22 19.12 -4.79 36.20
CA SER A 22 19.27 -3.32 36.23
C SER A 22 20.52 -2.82 35.51
N ALA A 23 21.57 -3.64 35.42
CA ALA A 23 22.86 -3.26 34.85
C ALA A 23 22.89 -3.34 33.31
N ASN A 24 21.88 -3.94 32.68
CA ASN A 24 21.90 -4.19 31.24
C ASN A 24 20.57 -3.78 30.58
N ALA A 25 20.29 -2.47 30.57
CA ALA A 25 19.13 -1.93 29.87
C ALA A 25 19.10 -2.32 28.37
N GLU A 26 20.27 -2.50 27.74
CA GLU A 26 20.37 -3.03 26.37
C GLU A 26 19.98 -4.51 26.29
N PHE A 27 20.48 -5.36 27.21
CA PHE A 27 20.05 -6.75 27.29
C PHE A 27 18.55 -6.88 27.56
N PHE A 28 17.98 -6.01 28.40
CA PHE A 28 16.54 -6.00 28.65
C PHE A 28 15.75 -5.55 27.42
N LYS A 29 16.27 -4.60 26.62
CA LYS A 29 15.69 -4.24 25.32
C LYS A 29 15.75 -5.41 24.33
N ASP A 30 16.87 -6.12 24.26
CA ASP A 30 17.03 -7.28 23.38
C ASP A 30 16.12 -8.43 23.81
N VAL A 31 16.00 -8.69 25.11
CA VAL A 31 15.08 -9.70 25.65
C VAL A 31 13.62 -9.30 25.39
N VAL A 32 13.24 -8.04 25.60
CA VAL A 32 11.90 -7.55 25.28
C VAL A 32 11.63 -7.60 23.77
N PHE A 33 12.60 -7.26 22.92
CA PHE A 33 12.51 -7.35 21.46
C PHE A 33 12.35 -8.80 20.97
N VAL A 34 13.11 -9.74 21.56
CA VAL A 34 13.01 -11.17 21.27
C VAL A 34 11.67 -11.75 21.75
N LEU A 35 11.16 -11.32 22.90
CA LEU A 35 9.89 -11.81 23.46
C LEU A 35 8.65 -11.18 22.81
N ALA A 36 8.72 -9.91 22.39
CA ALA A 36 7.63 -9.21 21.72
C ALA A 36 7.62 -9.45 20.19
N GLY A 37 8.75 -9.86 19.62
CA GLY A 37 9.00 -9.86 18.18
C GLY A 37 9.15 -8.43 17.64
N PRO A 38 9.73 -8.24 16.44
CA PRO A 38 9.65 -6.96 15.78
C PRO A 38 8.18 -6.60 15.55
N ASP A 39 7.81 -5.37 15.88
CA ASP A 39 6.49 -4.83 15.59
C ASP A 39 6.17 -5.05 14.10
N ARG A 40 5.09 -5.77 13.80
CA ARG A 40 4.63 -5.94 12.42
C ARG A 40 4.31 -4.56 11.85
N LEU A 41 5.03 -4.18 10.80
CA LEU A 41 4.72 -2.99 10.02
C LEU A 41 3.56 -3.30 9.09
N VAL A 42 2.72 -2.30 8.86
CA VAL A 42 1.58 -2.39 7.95
C VAL A 42 1.61 -1.22 6.98
N PRO A 43 1.29 -1.46 5.69
CA PRO A 43 1.17 -0.40 4.69
C PRO A 43 -0.10 0.42 4.90
N ILE A 44 -0.28 1.45 4.07
CA ILE A 44 -1.46 2.32 4.10
C ILE A 44 -2.59 1.66 3.31
N TYR A 45 -3.65 1.24 4.01
CA TYR A 45 -4.86 0.66 3.40
C TYR A 45 -5.92 1.72 3.10
N ARG A 46 -5.96 2.78 3.91
CA ARG A 46 -6.91 3.90 3.80
C ARG A 46 -6.44 5.08 4.64
N VAL A 47 -7.12 6.21 4.54
CA VAL A 47 -6.81 7.44 5.27
C VAL A 47 -7.97 7.85 6.19
N GLN A 48 -7.67 8.30 7.40
CA GLN A 48 -8.69 8.91 8.26
C GLN A 48 -9.03 10.31 7.75
N THR A 49 -10.28 10.51 7.34
CA THR A 49 -10.82 11.82 6.97
C THR A 49 -12.35 11.81 7.04
N ASP A 50 -12.94 12.97 7.35
CA ASP A 50 -14.39 13.20 7.25
C ASP A 50 -14.79 13.76 5.88
N GLU A 51 -13.82 14.20 5.07
CA GLU A 51 -14.07 14.63 3.70
C GLU A 51 -14.49 13.43 2.87
N LYS A 52 -15.54 13.58 2.05
CA LYS A 52 -15.97 12.56 1.08
C LYS A 52 -14.97 12.44 -0.08
N LYS A 53 -13.73 12.10 0.22
CA LYS A 53 -12.66 11.82 -0.75
C LYS A 53 -12.32 10.35 -0.69
N ILE A 54 -12.14 9.73 -1.85
CA ILE A 54 -11.63 8.36 -1.98
C ILE A 54 -10.62 8.32 -3.14
N ALA A 55 -9.82 7.26 -3.21
CA ALA A 55 -8.98 6.96 -4.36
C ALA A 55 -9.47 5.68 -5.04
N ILE A 56 -9.67 5.73 -6.37
CA ILE A 56 -9.95 4.55 -7.19
C ILE A 56 -8.71 4.23 -8.02
N SER A 57 -7.96 3.21 -7.65
CA SER A 57 -6.66 2.91 -8.24
C SER A 57 -6.69 1.66 -9.12
N PHE A 58 -5.78 1.59 -10.10
CA PHE A 58 -5.70 0.49 -11.05
C PHE A 58 -4.31 -0.14 -11.05
N ASP A 59 -4.23 -1.45 -10.86
CA ASP A 59 -3.00 -2.22 -11.04
C ASP A 59 -2.92 -2.71 -12.49
N ALA A 60 -1.77 -2.51 -13.14
CA ALA A 60 -1.51 -2.94 -14.51
C ALA A 60 -0.27 -3.83 -14.58
N ALA A 61 -0.52 -5.14 -14.65
CA ALA A 61 0.50 -6.17 -14.83
C ALA A 61 0.35 -6.92 -16.16
N TRP A 62 -0.88 -7.07 -16.68
CA TRP A 62 -1.16 -7.82 -17.91
C TRP A 62 -2.26 -7.19 -18.75
N GLY A 63 -2.06 -7.15 -20.07
CA GLY A 63 -3.04 -6.67 -21.04
C GLY A 63 -3.29 -5.16 -20.98
N ALA A 64 -3.77 -4.59 -22.07
CA ALA A 64 -4.08 -3.15 -22.17
C ALA A 64 -5.36 -2.86 -22.96
N ASP A 65 -6.06 -3.90 -23.41
CA ASP A 65 -7.18 -3.81 -24.36
C ASP A 65 -8.37 -3.00 -23.81
N LYS A 66 -8.50 -2.92 -22.48
CA LYS A 66 -9.55 -2.15 -21.79
C LYS A 66 -9.10 -0.78 -21.30
N THR A 67 -7.80 -0.48 -21.39
CA THR A 67 -7.24 0.73 -20.76
C THR A 67 -7.71 2.01 -21.45
N GLU A 68 -7.78 2.06 -22.78
CA GLU A 68 -8.30 3.25 -23.49
C GLU A 68 -9.75 3.55 -23.10
N ARG A 69 -10.60 2.51 -23.09
CA ARG A 69 -12.00 2.66 -22.68
C ARG A 69 -12.13 3.14 -21.23
N LEU A 70 -11.26 2.66 -20.35
CA LEU A 70 -11.21 3.12 -18.96
C LEU A 70 -10.81 4.60 -18.86
N LEU A 71 -9.82 5.03 -19.64
CA LEU A 71 -9.39 6.44 -19.71
C LEU A 71 -10.52 7.35 -20.24
N GLU A 72 -11.24 6.93 -21.28
CA GLU A 72 -12.43 7.66 -21.78
C GLU A 72 -13.47 7.88 -20.68
N ILE A 73 -13.72 6.85 -19.86
CA ILE A 73 -14.68 6.91 -18.76
C ILE A 73 -14.17 7.85 -17.66
N LEU A 74 -12.89 7.74 -17.26
CA LEU A 74 -12.30 8.64 -16.28
C LEU A 74 -12.37 10.11 -16.74
N LYS A 75 -12.08 10.36 -18.02
CA LYS A 75 -12.20 11.67 -18.66
C LYS A 75 -13.64 12.19 -18.69
N LYS A 76 -14.63 11.33 -18.99
CA LYS A 76 -16.07 11.68 -18.95
C LYS A 76 -16.50 12.23 -17.59
N TYR A 77 -15.94 11.73 -16.49
CA TYR A 77 -16.23 12.20 -15.13
C TYR A 77 -15.22 13.24 -14.60
N ASN A 78 -14.27 13.68 -15.43
CA ASN A 78 -13.17 14.57 -15.03
C ASN A 78 -12.39 14.06 -13.81
N VAL A 79 -12.16 12.75 -13.75
CA VAL A 79 -11.43 12.09 -12.66
C VAL A 79 -9.98 11.90 -13.07
N LYS A 80 -9.06 12.35 -12.20
CA LYS A 80 -7.64 11.96 -12.22
C LYS A 80 -7.39 11.02 -11.07
N THR A 81 -6.57 10.00 -11.31
CA THR A 81 -6.39 8.90 -10.36
C THR A 81 -5.05 8.21 -10.58
N THR A 82 -4.78 7.17 -9.80
CA THR A 82 -3.49 6.45 -9.74
C THR A 82 -3.53 5.12 -10.48
N PHE A 83 -2.54 4.90 -11.34
CA PHE A 83 -2.25 3.60 -11.97
C PHE A 83 -0.92 3.06 -11.44
N PHE A 84 -0.93 1.90 -10.78
CA PHE A 84 0.27 1.20 -10.34
C PHE A 84 0.75 0.27 -11.47
N LEU A 85 1.90 0.61 -12.06
CA LEU A 85 2.38 -0.05 -13.29
C LEU A 85 3.59 -0.94 -13.01
N VAL A 86 3.56 -2.15 -13.58
CA VAL A 86 4.71 -3.07 -13.58
C VAL A 86 5.69 -2.67 -14.68
N LYS A 87 7.01 -2.73 -14.45
CA LYS A 87 8.01 -2.43 -15.51
C LYS A 87 7.82 -3.27 -16.77
N MET A 88 7.68 -4.59 -16.65
CA MET A 88 7.44 -5.45 -17.82
C MET A 88 6.18 -5.06 -18.61
N TRP A 89 5.15 -4.55 -17.93
CA TRP A 89 3.95 -4.05 -18.60
C TRP A 89 4.26 -2.76 -19.37
N MET A 90 4.99 -1.83 -18.75
CA MET A 90 5.42 -0.59 -19.41
C MET A 90 6.37 -0.84 -20.60
N ASP A 91 7.23 -1.86 -20.52
CA ASP A 91 8.10 -2.28 -21.61
C ASP A 91 7.28 -2.80 -22.81
N LYS A 92 6.16 -3.49 -22.54
CA LYS A 92 5.26 -4.00 -23.57
C LYS A 92 4.28 -2.95 -24.12
N TYR A 93 3.85 -2.01 -23.27
CA TYR A 93 2.86 -0.99 -23.58
C TYR A 93 3.37 0.43 -23.27
N PRO A 94 4.50 0.88 -23.87
CA PRO A 94 5.10 2.16 -23.55
C PRO A 94 4.21 3.34 -23.97
N ASP A 95 3.49 3.22 -25.08
CA ASP A 95 2.59 4.27 -25.56
C ASP A 95 1.33 4.38 -24.70
N MET A 96 0.81 3.26 -24.18
CA MET A 96 -0.28 3.29 -23.21
C MET A 96 0.16 3.95 -21.90
N THR A 97 1.39 3.66 -21.45
CA THR A 97 1.98 4.30 -20.26
C THR A 97 2.06 5.82 -20.43
N LYS A 98 2.56 6.27 -21.59
CA LYS A 98 2.60 7.70 -21.94
C LYS A 98 1.20 8.31 -21.99
N LEU A 99 0.23 7.62 -22.59
CA LEU A 99 -1.15 8.09 -22.69
C LEU A 99 -1.77 8.30 -21.31
N ILE A 100 -1.65 7.32 -20.40
CA ILE A 100 -2.14 7.42 -19.01
C ILE A 100 -1.55 8.68 -18.35
N ALA A 101 -0.24 8.89 -18.47
CA ALA A 101 0.43 10.06 -17.89
C ALA A 101 0.05 11.39 -18.57
N GLN A 102 -0.07 11.41 -19.90
CA GLN A 102 -0.47 12.60 -20.67
C GLN A 102 -1.90 13.03 -20.37
N GLU A 103 -2.79 12.08 -20.06
CA GLU A 103 -4.11 12.40 -19.55
C GLU A 103 -4.10 12.90 -18.09
N GLY A 104 -2.93 13.01 -17.45
CA GLY A 104 -2.77 13.61 -16.13
C GLY A 104 -3.07 12.66 -14.97
N HIS A 105 -3.05 11.34 -15.21
CA HIS A 105 -3.12 10.36 -14.15
C HIS A 105 -1.77 10.22 -13.43
N GLU A 106 -1.83 9.94 -12.13
CA GLU A 106 -0.67 9.63 -11.31
C GLU A 106 -0.17 8.22 -11.62
N ILE A 107 1.15 8.07 -11.76
CA ILE A 107 1.77 6.75 -11.93
C ILE A 107 2.40 6.28 -10.62
N GLY A 108 1.95 5.12 -10.14
CA GLY A 108 2.48 4.35 -9.02
C GLY A 108 3.44 3.25 -9.48
N ASN A 109 4.36 2.85 -8.60
CA ASN A 109 5.29 1.74 -8.83
C ASN A 109 4.66 0.41 -8.39
N HIS A 110 4.66 -0.60 -9.28
CA HIS A 110 4.14 -1.93 -8.98
C HIS A 110 5.17 -3.05 -9.18
N SER A 111 6.44 -2.79 -8.87
CA SER A 111 7.61 -3.66 -9.10
C SER A 111 7.95 -3.86 -10.59
N ALA A 112 9.10 -4.47 -10.85
CA ALA A 112 9.59 -4.65 -12.20
C ALA A 112 9.01 -5.89 -12.85
N THR A 113 9.01 -7.01 -12.12
CA THR A 113 8.68 -8.34 -12.64
C THR A 113 7.43 -8.96 -12.02
N HIS A 114 6.74 -8.23 -11.13
CA HIS A 114 5.56 -8.68 -10.40
C HIS A 114 5.79 -9.93 -9.50
N PRO A 115 6.88 -9.99 -8.69
CA PRO A 115 7.16 -11.12 -7.82
C PRO A 115 6.39 -11.03 -6.49
N ARG A 116 6.43 -12.10 -5.69
CA ARG A 116 6.02 -12.09 -4.28
C ARG A 116 7.05 -11.32 -3.44
N MET A 117 6.87 -10.00 -3.35
CA MET A 117 7.85 -9.07 -2.77
C MET A 117 8.16 -9.33 -1.29
N GLY A 118 7.21 -9.90 -0.52
CA GLY A 118 7.38 -10.15 0.91
C GLY A 118 8.48 -11.16 1.23
N SER A 119 8.81 -12.04 0.28
CA SER A 119 9.85 -13.08 0.43
C SER A 119 11.23 -12.64 -0.08
N LEU A 120 11.36 -11.45 -0.65
CA LEU A 120 12.60 -10.99 -1.26
C LEU A 120 13.58 -10.41 -0.23
N SER A 121 14.87 -10.47 -0.56
CA SER A 121 15.90 -9.74 0.17
C SER A 121 15.80 -8.23 -0.08
N LYS A 122 16.33 -7.42 0.84
CA LYS A 122 16.42 -5.95 0.70
C LYS A 122 17.01 -5.53 -0.65
N GLN A 123 18.08 -6.18 -1.11
CA GLN A 123 18.73 -5.85 -2.38
C GLN A 123 17.80 -6.12 -3.59
N GLN A 124 17.12 -7.26 -3.60
CA GLN A 124 16.16 -7.59 -4.66
C GLN A 124 14.97 -6.61 -4.67
N ILE A 125 14.50 -6.21 -3.50
CA ILE A 125 13.44 -5.20 -3.36
C ILE A 125 13.88 -3.86 -3.95
N ILE A 126 15.11 -3.41 -3.64
CA ILE A 126 15.69 -2.19 -4.20
C ILE A 126 15.75 -2.26 -5.72
N GLU A 127 16.17 -3.38 -6.29
CA GLU A 127 16.28 -3.58 -7.74
C GLU A 127 14.92 -3.52 -8.44
N GLU A 128 13.91 -4.22 -7.89
CA GLU A 128 12.54 -4.21 -8.40
C GLU A 128 11.91 -2.80 -8.36
N ILE A 129 12.11 -2.06 -7.27
CA ILE A 129 11.57 -0.71 -7.11
C ILE A 129 12.31 0.29 -7.99
N LYS A 130 13.65 0.35 -7.93
CA LYS A 130 14.44 1.36 -8.65
C LYS A 130 14.35 1.22 -10.17
N SER A 131 14.46 0.00 -10.69
CA SER A 131 14.37 -0.20 -12.14
C SER A 131 12.99 0.20 -12.70
N THR A 132 11.93 0.00 -11.90
CA THR A 132 10.58 0.47 -12.24
C THR A 132 10.46 1.98 -12.13
N HIS A 133 11.04 2.60 -11.09
CA HIS A 133 11.10 4.05 -10.95
C HIS A 133 11.74 4.72 -12.17
N ASP A 134 12.90 4.22 -12.58
CA ASP A 134 13.65 4.74 -13.72
C ASP A 134 12.81 4.65 -15.00
N LYS A 135 12.08 3.54 -15.18
CA LYS A 135 11.21 3.36 -16.36
C LYS A 135 10.01 4.31 -16.34
N ILE A 136 9.38 4.53 -15.19
CA ILE A 136 8.29 5.52 -15.05
C ILE A 136 8.81 6.90 -15.43
N LYS A 137 9.95 7.30 -14.88
CA LYS A 137 10.56 8.60 -15.13
C LYS A 137 10.96 8.80 -16.58
N GLU A 138 11.55 7.76 -17.21
CA GLU A 138 11.90 7.74 -18.63
C GLU A 138 10.67 7.97 -19.53
N LEU A 139 9.57 7.26 -19.28
CA LEU A 139 8.39 7.31 -20.16
C LEU A 139 7.50 8.52 -19.90
N THR A 140 7.42 9.00 -18.67
CA THR A 140 6.37 9.94 -18.24
C THR A 140 6.90 11.25 -17.65
N GLY A 141 8.18 11.31 -17.28
CA GLY A 141 8.76 12.41 -16.51
C GLY A 141 8.27 12.51 -15.06
N GLN A 142 7.35 11.65 -14.61
CA GLN A 142 6.84 11.67 -13.24
C GLN A 142 7.86 11.08 -12.26
N ASP A 143 7.99 11.71 -11.10
CA ASP A 143 8.81 11.22 -9.98
C ASP A 143 7.91 10.50 -8.97
N CYS A 144 7.71 9.20 -9.17
CA CYS A 144 6.77 8.39 -8.40
C CYS A 144 7.21 8.24 -6.92
N LYS A 145 6.26 8.41 -5.99
CA LYS A 145 6.45 8.21 -4.53
C LYS A 145 5.54 7.14 -3.93
N LEU A 146 4.75 6.45 -4.75
CA LEU A 146 3.81 5.43 -4.29
C LEU A 146 4.25 4.06 -4.78
N PHE A 147 4.32 3.09 -3.88
CA PHE A 147 4.63 1.71 -4.21
C PHE A 147 3.51 0.80 -3.71
N ARG A 148 3.01 -0.07 -4.58
CA ARG A 148 2.07 -1.13 -4.19
C ARG A 148 2.74 -2.48 -4.44
N PRO A 149 2.86 -3.36 -3.42
CA PRO A 149 3.39 -4.69 -3.63
C PRO A 149 2.44 -5.55 -4.48
N PRO A 150 2.95 -6.27 -5.50
CA PRO A 150 2.20 -7.31 -6.19
C PRO A 150 1.52 -8.29 -5.23
N PHE A 151 0.31 -8.70 -5.60
CA PHE A 151 -0.53 -9.63 -4.81
C PHE A 151 -0.86 -9.16 -3.39
N GLY A 152 -0.54 -7.91 -3.05
CA GLY A 152 -0.59 -7.41 -1.67
C GLY A 152 0.39 -8.12 -0.73
N ASP A 153 1.47 -8.73 -1.25
CA ASP A 153 2.43 -9.52 -0.48
C ASP A 153 3.58 -8.64 0.06
N TYR A 154 3.71 -8.55 1.38
CA TYR A 154 4.70 -7.68 2.04
C TYR A 154 5.31 -8.29 3.30
N SER A 155 6.47 -7.73 3.70
CA SER A 155 7.17 -8.00 4.95
C SER A 155 7.65 -6.68 5.56
N ASN A 156 8.11 -6.69 6.82
CA ASN A 156 8.73 -5.52 7.43
C ASN A 156 9.93 -5.03 6.60
N THR A 157 10.78 -5.95 6.13
CA THR A 157 11.90 -5.65 5.23
C THR A 157 11.45 -4.89 4.00
N LEU A 158 10.31 -5.26 3.39
CA LEU A 158 9.76 -4.55 2.24
C LEU A 158 9.34 -3.13 2.59
N ILE A 159 8.61 -2.96 3.69
CA ILE A 159 8.10 -1.65 4.09
C ILE A 159 9.25 -0.71 4.42
N GLU A 160 10.18 -1.14 5.26
CA GLU A 160 11.37 -0.36 5.63
C GLU A 160 12.20 0.02 4.40
N THR A 161 12.45 -0.95 3.51
CA THR A 161 13.23 -0.69 2.29
C THR A 161 12.53 0.30 1.36
N ALA A 162 11.22 0.20 1.19
CA ALA A 162 10.47 1.15 0.37
C ALA A 162 10.47 2.56 0.99
N GLU A 163 10.28 2.67 2.30
CA GLU A 163 10.33 3.94 3.02
C GLU A 163 11.72 4.60 2.96
N GLU A 164 12.80 3.82 3.10
CA GLU A 164 14.18 4.30 2.90
C GLU A 164 14.41 4.85 1.48
N LEU A 165 13.72 4.30 0.48
CA LEU A 165 13.74 4.79 -0.90
C LEU A 165 12.79 5.99 -1.12
N GLY A 166 12.10 6.45 -0.09
CA GLY A 166 11.18 7.59 -0.14
C GLY A 166 9.79 7.25 -0.67
N TYR A 167 9.37 5.99 -0.60
CA TYR A 167 8.05 5.54 -1.03
C TYR A 167 7.06 5.40 0.12
N TYR A 168 5.81 5.74 -0.15
CA TYR A 168 4.66 5.28 0.63
C TYR A 168 4.24 3.91 0.12
N VAL A 169 4.11 2.93 1.02
CA VAL A 169 3.61 1.60 0.68
C VAL A 169 2.09 1.57 0.78
N ILE A 170 1.43 1.30 -0.34
CA ILE A 170 -0.02 1.43 -0.51
C ILE A 170 -0.67 0.06 -0.71
N GLN A 171 -1.77 -0.17 0.00
CA GLN A 171 -2.72 -1.27 -0.18
C GLN A 171 -4.10 -0.72 -0.58
N TRP A 172 -5.17 -1.41 -0.21
CA TRP A 172 -6.56 -1.03 -0.44
C TRP A 172 -7.45 -1.58 0.69
N ASP A 173 -8.38 -0.79 1.18
CA ASP A 173 -9.44 -1.26 2.09
C ASP A 173 -10.65 -1.83 1.34
N VAL A 174 -10.80 -1.51 0.04
CA VAL A 174 -11.89 -2.00 -0.79
C VAL A 174 -11.34 -2.70 -2.05
N ASP A 175 -11.55 -4.00 -2.15
CA ASP A 175 -11.20 -4.80 -3.32
C ASP A 175 -12.41 -4.99 -4.24
N SER A 176 -12.31 -4.59 -5.51
CA SER A 176 -13.38 -4.79 -6.51
C SER A 176 -13.59 -6.24 -6.93
N LEU A 177 -12.56 -7.10 -6.80
CA LEU A 177 -12.50 -8.46 -7.34
C LEU A 177 -12.80 -8.57 -8.84
N ASP A 178 -12.54 -7.50 -9.60
CA ASP A 178 -12.83 -7.40 -11.03
C ASP A 178 -12.06 -8.41 -11.90
N TRP A 179 -10.92 -8.92 -11.40
CA TRP A 179 -10.15 -10.01 -12.00
C TRP A 179 -10.85 -11.38 -11.97
N LYS A 180 -11.95 -11.55 -11.23
CA LYS A 180 -12.72 -12.81 -11.14
C LYS A 180 -13.83 -12.94 -12.19
N ASP A 181 -13.79 -12.17 -13.28
CA ASP A 181 -14.82 -12.15 -14.33
C ASP A 181 -16.25 -11.89 -13.80
N LEU A 182 -16.36 -11.13 -12.70
CA LEU A 182 -17.64 -10.72 -12.14
C LEU A 182 -18.39 -9.78 -13.09
N SER A 183 -19.73 -9.79 -13.03
CA SER A 183 -20.53 -8.81 -13.77
C SER A 183 -20.28 -7.40 -13.25
N ALA A 184 -20.45 -6.39 -14.12
CA ALA A 184 -20.30 -4.99 -13.73
C ALA A 184 -21.16 -4.61 -12.52
N SER A 185 -22.39 -5.13 -12.44
CA SER A 185 -23.31 -4.91 -11.31
C SER A 185 -22.82 -5.54 -10.00
N ALA A 186 -22.15 -6.70 -10.06
CA ALA A 186 -21.59 -7.34 -8.88
C ALA A 186 -20.38 -6.57 -8.36
N ILE A 187 -19.50 -6.11 -9.26
CA ILE A 187 -18.36 -5.25 -8.94
C ILE A 187 -18.86 -3.93 -8.32
N TYR A 188 -19.85 -3.29 -8.95
CA TYR A 188 -20.51 -2.09 -8.44
C TYR A 188 -21.03 -2.27 -7.02
N SER A 189 -21.85 -3.30 -6.78
CA SER A 189 -22.47 -3.54 -5.47
C SER A 189 -21.41 -3.75 -4.40
N ARG A 190 -20.33 -4.46 -4.74
CA ARG A 190 -19.21 -4.71 -3.84
C ARG A 190 -18.51 -3.42 -3.45
N VAL A 191 -18.16 -2.57 -4.41
CA VAL A 191 -17.41 -1.34 -4.16
C VAL A 191 -18.29 -0.32 -3.43
N VAL A 192 -19.47 0.00 -3.97
CA VAL A 192 -20.33 1.08 -3.48
C VAL A 192 -20.85 0.82 -2.06
N ASN A 193 -20.99 -0.44 -1.64
CA ASN A 193 -21.43 -0.80 -0.29
C ASN A 193 -20.29 -0.77 0.75
N GLN A 194 -19.03 -0.74 0.33
CA GLN A 194 -17.87 -0.78 1.23
C GLN A 194 -17.12 0.56 1.32
N VAL A 195 -17.18 1.38 0.28
CA VAL A 195 -16.50 2.68 0.28
C VAL A 195 -17.02 3.59 1.38
N LYS A 196 -16.08 4.29 2.02
CA LYS A 196 -16.31 5.34 3.01
C LYS A 196 -15.26 6.44 2.81
N PRO A 197 -15.43 7.64 3.42
CA PRO A 197 -14.39 8.67 3.40
C PRO A 197 -13.00 8.09 3.66
N GLY A 198 -12.03 8.45 2.81
CA GLY A 198 -10.64 7.99 2.90
C GLY A 198 -10.33 6.60 2.36
N SER A 199 -11.29 5.89 1.77
CA SER A 199 -11.03 4.57 1.17
C SER A 199 -10.10 4.64 -0.04
N ILE A 200 -9.29 3.59 -0.20
CA ILE A 200 -8.47 3.29 -1.38
C ILE A 200 -9.04 2.01 -2.01
N VAL A 201 -9.53 2.13 -3.25
CA VAL A 201 -10.19 1.05 -3.99
C VAL A 201 -9.23 0.44 -5.01
N LEU A 202 -9.15 -0.89 -5.04
CA LEU A 202 -8.38 -1.64 -6.04
C LEU A 202 -9.25 -2.10 -7.21
N PHE A 203 -8.76 -1.83 -8.42
CA PHE A 203 -9.18 -2.42 -9.69
C PHE A 203 -7.96 -2.85 -10.51
N HIS A 204 -8.20 -3.55 -11.61
CA HIS A 204 -7.19 -3.90 -12.60
C HIS A 204 -7.50 -3.23 -13.94
N ASN A 205 -6.47 -2.78 -14.65
CA ASN A 205 -6.64 -2.01 -15.90
C ASN A 205 -7.31 -2.80 -17.05
N ASN A 206 -7.29 -4.14 -16.97
CA ASN A 206 -7.71 -5.03 -18.05
C ASN A 206 -8.81 -6.04 -17.64
N GLY A 207 -9.49 -5.80 -16.51
CA GLY A 207 -10.61 -6.66 -16.10
C GLY A 207 -11.76 -6.56 -17.11
N LYS A 208 -12.36 -7.71 -17.46
CA LYS A 208 -13.33 -7.83 -18.57
C LYS A 208 -14.47 -6.82 -18.50
N ASN A 209 -15.05 -6.66 -17.31
CA ASN A 209 -16.21 -5.79 -17.04
C ASN A 209 -15.84 -4.56 -16.18
N THR A 210 -14.53 -4.30 -16.00
CA THR A 210 -14.03 -3.19 -15.20
C THR A 210 -14.45 -1.84 -15.74
N PRO A 211 -14.33 -1.54 -17.06
CA PRO A 211 -14.76 -0.25 -17.59
C PRO A 211 -16.24 0.02 -17.31
N GLU A 212 -17.12 -0.95 -17.58
CA GLU A 212 -18.57 -0.81 -17.34
C GLU A 212 -18.88 -0.63 -15.86
N ALA A 213 -18.19 -1.35 -14.97
CA ALA A 213 -18.32 -1.18 -13.52
C ALA A 213 -17.87 0.21 -13.06
N VAL A 214 -16.73 0.69 -13.55
CA VAL A 214 -16.20 2.00 -13.19
C VAL A 214 -17.13 3.13 -13.66
N ASP A 215 -17.74 3.03 -14.85
CA ASP A 215 -18.70 4.05 -15.33
C ASP A 215 -19.88 4.21 -14.36
N ILE A 216 -20.50 3.11 -13.94
CA ILE A 216 -21.65 3.14 -13.02
C ILE A 216 -21.25 3.52 -11.58
N ILE A 217 -20.05 3.12 -11.13
CA ILE A 217 -19.53 3.49 -9.81
C ILE A 217 -19.23 4.98 -9.75
N LEU A 218 -18.56 5.54 -10.75
CA LEU A 218 -18.24 6.96 -10.79
C LEU A 218 -19.51 7.80 -10.82
N LYS A 219 -20.51 7.42 -11.62
CA LYS A 219 -21.82 8.08 -11.63
C LYS A 219 -22.45 8.13 -10.24
N GLU A 220 -22.47 7.00 -9.55
CA GLU A 220 -23.09 6.90 -8.21
C GLU A 220 -22.31 7.68 -7.16
N LEU A 221 -21.00 7.49 -7.07
CA LEU A 221 -20.19 8.08 -6.01
C LEU A 221 -20.08 9.60 -6.15
N THR A 222 -19.92 10.10 -7.38
CA THR A 222 -19.96 11.55 -7.63
C THR A 222 -21.34 12.13 -7.30
N GLY A 223 -22.44 11.42 -7.63
CA GLY A 223 -23.80 11.78 -7.23
C GLY A 223 -24.01 11.82 -5.71
N ARG A 224 -23.31 10.98 -4.95
CA ARG A 224 -23.29 10.99 -3.47
C ARG A 224 -22.37 12.07 -2.87
N GLY A 225 -21.72 12.86 -3.72
CA GLY A 225 -20.80 13.93 -3.33
C GLY A 225 -19.39 13.46 -2.99
N TYR A 226 -18.98 12.26 -3.43
CA TYR A 226 -17.59 11.85 -3.33
C TYR A 226 -16.72 12.50 -4.39
N GLN A 227 -15.54 12.96 -3.99
CA GLN A 227 -14.44 13.34 -4.87
C GLN A 227 -13.50 12.14 -5.00
N ILE A 228 -13.16 11.80 -6.25
CA ILE A 228 -12.21 10.73 -6.55
C ILE A 228 -10.91 11.44 -6.89
N VAL A 229 -9.88 11.17 -6.09
CA VAL A 229 -8.57 11.83 -6.16
C VAL A 229 -7.45 10.80 -6.34
N PRO A 230 -6.29 11.19 -6.89
CA PRO A 230 -5.09 10.37 -6.83
C PRO A 230 -4.76 9.99 -5.38
N VAL A 231 -4.14 8.81 -5.20
CA VAL A 231 -3.78 8.30 -3.88
C VAL A 231 -2.93 9.31 -3.11
N SER A 232 -1.93 9.95 -3.75
CA SER A 232 -1.08 10.95 -3.06
C SER A 232 -1.84 12.18 -2.56
N GLU A 233 -2.94 12.56 -3.22
CA GLU A 233 -3.80 13.65 -2.77
C GLU A 233 -4.71 13.24 -1.60
N LEU A 234 -4.96 11.93 -1.44
CA LEU A 234 -5.69 11.38 -0.31
C LEU A 234 -4.81 11.29 0.95
N LEU A 235 -3.50 11.06 0.79
CA LEU A 235 -2.58 10.87 1.92
C LEU A 235 -2.46 12.11 2.81
N LEU A 236 -2.27 11.88 4.10
CA LEU A 236 -1.99 12.94 5.06
C LEU A 236 -0.57 13.45 4.88
N LYS A 237 -0.40 14.78 4.92
CA LYS A 237 0.89 15.45 4.92
C LYS A 237 1.27 15.85 6.36
N GLY A 238 2.57 15.84 6.66
CA GLY A 238 3.10 16.20 7.99
C GLY A 238 3.14 15.01 8.94
N ASP A 239 2.89 15.25 10.22
CA ASP A 239 2.97 14.21 11.25
C ASP A 239 1.76 13.26 11.22
N TYR A 240 2.01 12.01 10.80
CA TYR A 240 1.03 10.93 10.79
C TYR A 240 1.62 9.64 11.38
N TYR A 241 0.76 8.67 11.63
CA TYR A 241 1.12 7.28 11.87
C TYR A 241 0.16 6.35 11.11
N VAL A 242 0.57 5.10 10.89
CA VAL A 242 -0.31 4.06 10.34
C VAL A 242 -0.73 3.15 11.49
N ASP A 243 -2.03 3.02 11.70
CA ASP A 243 -2.59 2.15 12.74
C ASP A 243 -2.25 0.68 12.43
N LYS A 244 -1.52 0.03 13.35
CA LYS A 244 -0.98 -1.33 13.15
C LYS A 244 -2.05 -2.41 12.96
N ASN A 245 -3.27 -2.18 13.43
CA ASN A 245 -4.35 -3.16 13.37
C ASN A 245 -5.19 -3.02 12.10
N THR A 246 -5.33 -1.79 11.61
CA THR A 246 -6.26 -1.46 10.52
C THR A 246 -5.58 -1.01 9.24
N GLY A 247 -4.31 -0.60 9.31
CA GLY A 247 -3.59 0.02 8.20
C GLY A 247 -4.10 1.42 7.84
N GLU A 248 -4.93 2.03 8.70
CA GLU A 248 -5.44 3.38 8.49
C GLU A 248 -4.37 4.42 8.83
N MET A 249 -4.08 5.30 7.88
CA MET A 249 -3.21 6.46 8.07
C MET A 249 -3.94 7.54 8.84
N ARG A 250 -3.39 7.97 9.98
CA ARG A 250 -4.00 8.89 10.94
C ARG A 250 -3.06 10.03 11.29
N ARG A 251 -3.59 11.22 11.55
CA ARG A 251 -2.79 12.32 12.10
C ARG A 251 -2.35 11.98 13.52
N LYS A 252 -1.13 12.38 13.89
CA LYS A 252 -0.69 12.35 15.28
C LYS A 252 -1.40 13.41 16.12
#